data_AF-A0A844EEH4-F1
#
_entry.id   AF-A0A844EEH4-F1
#
_cell.length_a   1.000
_cell.length_b   1.000
_cell.length_c   1.000
_cell.angle_alpha   90.00
_cell.angle_beta   90.00
_cell.angle_gamma   90.00
#
_symmetry.space_group_name_H-M   'P 1'
#
loop_
_entity.id
_entity.type
_entity.pdbx_description
1 polymer ?
#
loop_
_entity_poly.entity_id
_entity_poly.type
_entity_poly.pdbx_seq_one_letter_code
_entity_poly.pdbx_strand_id
1 'polypeptide(L)'
;HPCPATAEHVWKGLATAVVVKDDVESKLPFPRNYGVDDIPLILQDRRFHEDNQWDYMADYDPDGVQGPTGCLRGNDGLVKSTEYRP
;
A
#
# COMPACT_ATOMS: atom_id res chain seq x y z
N HIS A 1 2.87 -2.96 17.12
CA HIS A 1 3.76 -3.51 16.07
C HIS A 1 4.39 -4.79 16.60
N PRO A 2 3.73 -5.95 16.39
CA PRO A 2 4.13 -7.20 17.04
C PRO A 2 5.49 -7.71 16.57
N CYS A 3 6.34 -8.10 17.51
CA CYS A 3 7.62 -8.77 17.24
C CYS A 3 7.44 -10.29 17.33
N PRO A 4 7.97 -11.11 16.40
CA PRO A 4 8.65 -10.76 15.15
C PRO A 4 7.71 -10.62 13.93
N ALA A 5 6.39 -10.72 14.11
CA ALA A 5 5.39 -10.85 13.03
C ALA A 5 5.07 -9.56 12.24
N THR A 6 5.87 -8.51 12.39
CA THR A 6 5.61 -7.23 11.73
C THR A 6 5.50 -7.35 10.22
N ALA A 7 6.53 -7.94 9.61
CA ALA A 7 6.66 -7.97 8.16
C ALA A 7 5.50 -8.76 7.55
N GLU A 8 5.14 -9.88 8.16
CA GLU A 8 3.97 -10.68 7.79
C GLU A 8 2.66 -9.88 7.91
N HIS A 9 2.46 -9.11 8.98
CA HIS A 9 1.25 -8.32 9.18
C HIS A 9 1.11 -7.21 8.12
N VAL A 10 2.18 -6.47 7.85
CA VAL A 10 2.21 -5.43 6.80
C VAL A 10 1.99 -6.06 5.43
N TRP A 11 2.64 -7.19 5.18
CA TRP A 11 2.50 -7.93 3.93
C TRP A 11 1.05 -8.42 3.74
N LYS A 12 0.38 -8.91 4.78
CA LYS A 12 -1.06 -9.25 4.74
C LYS A 12 -2.00 -8.02 4.62
N GLY A 13 -1.47 -6.81 4.73
CA GLY A 13 -2.19 -5.57 4.47
C GLY A 13 -2.51 -4.71 5.69
N LEU A 14 -1.96 -5.01 6.87
CA LEU A 14 -2.12 -4.19 8.09
C LEU A 14 -1.21 -2.95 8.08
N ALA A 15 -1.34 -2.14 7.03
CA ALA A 15 -0.68 -0.84 6.90
C ALA A 15 -1.65 0.17 6.29
N THR A 16 -1.68 1.39 6.84
CA THR A 16 -2.54 2.47 6.38
C THR A 16 -1.85 3.82 6.57
N ALA A 17 -2.24 4.81 5.78
CA ALA A 17 -1.88 6.19 6.02
C ALA A 17 -2.72 6.80 7.15
N VAL A 18 -2.15 7.79 7.84
CA VAL A 18 -2.86 8.69 8.76
C VAL A 18 -2.54 10.11 8.33
N VAL A 19 -3.57 10.91 8.05
CA VAL A 19 -3.43 12.31 7.65
C VAL A 19 -3.70 13.19 8.87
N VAL A 20 -2.72 14.01 9.24
CA VAL A 20 -2.84 15.02 10.30
C VAL A 20 -3.02 16.38 9.64
N LYS A 21 -3.99 17.17 10.13
CA LYS A 21 -4.36 18.48 9.58
C LYS A 21 -4.19 19.56 10.66
N ASP A 22 -3.85 20.78 10.27
CA ASP A 22 -3.71 21.92 11.17
C ASP A 22 -4.22 23.24 10.58
N ASP A 23 -4.45 24.21 11.45
CA ASP A 23 -5.06 25.51 11.12
C ASP A 23 -4.15 26.46 10.34
N VAL A 24 -2.84 26.23 10.33
CA VAL A 24 -1.89 27.04 9.55
C VAL A 24 -1.84 26.50 8.12
N GLU A 25 -1.74 25.18 7.98
CA GLU A 25 -1.81 24.49 6.69
C GLU A 25 -3.13 24.79 5.98
N SER A 26 -4.26 24.82 6.71
CA SER A 26 -5.61 25.05 6.16
C SER A 26 -5.78 26.37 5.38
N LYS A 27 -4.92 27.36 5.64
CA LYS A 27 -4.94 28.67 4.98
C LYS A 27 -4.30 28.66 3.59
N LEU A 28 -3.57 27.60 3.25
CA LEU A 28 -2.91 27.44 1.96
C LEU A 28 -3.90 26.93 0.90
N PRO A 29 -3.82 27.40 -0.36
CA PRO A 29 -4.76 27.05 -1.42
C PRO A 29 -4.42 25.70 -2.07
N PHE A 30 -4.31 24.64 -1.25
CA PHE A 30 -4.11 23.27 -1.75
C PHE A 30 -5.44 22.56 -2.05
N PRO A 31 -5.43 21.55 -2.94
CA PRO A 31 -6.48 20.53 -3.00
C PRO A 31 -6.70 19.90 -1.62
N ARG A 32 -7.96 19.61 -1.26
CA ARG A 32 -8.35 19.15 0.10
C ARG A 32 -9.48 18.12 0.10
N ASN A 33 -9.99 17.76 -1.07
CA ASN A 33 -11.04 16.79 -1.22
C ASN A 33 -10.39 15.41 -1.32
N TYR A 34 -10.26 14.75 -0.16
CA TYR A 34 -9.62 13.44 -0.05
C TYR A 34 -10.30 12.41 -0.97
N GLY A 35 -9.49 11.75 -1.80
CA GLY A 35 -9.95 10.79 -2.81
C GLY A 35 -10.48 11.43 -4.10
N VAL A 36 -10.52 12.77 -4.22
CA VAL A 36 -10.95 13.49 -5.43
C VAL A 36 -9.78 14.25 -6.03
N ASP A 37 -9.22 15.20 -5.28
CA ASP A 37 -8.09 16.04 -5.68
C ASP A 37 -6.90 15.97 -4.69
N ASP A 38 -7.11 15.35 -3.54
CA ASP A 38 -6.09 14.95 -2.56
C ASP A 38 -6.04 13.41 -2.51
N ILE A 39 -5.11 12.80 -3.25
CA ILE A 39 -5.12 11.36 -3.53
C ILE A 39 -4.02 10.65 -2.72
N PRO A 40 -4.37 9.78 -1.76
CA PRO A 40 -3.39 8.94 -1.09
C PRO A 40 -2.83 7.89 -2.07
N LEU A 41 -1.51 7.78 -2.14
CA LEU A 41 -0.83 6.77 -2.96
C LEU A 41 0.10 5.94 -2.07
N ILE A 42 -0.27 4.68 -1.83
CA ILE A 42 0.55 3.70 -1.09
C ILE A 42 1.08 2.68 -2.09
N LEU A 43 2.41 2.61 -2.24
CA LEU A 43 3.08 1.65 -3.10
C LEU A 43 3.59 0.47 -2.26
N GLN A 44 3.31 -0.75 -2.72
CA GLN A 44 3.86 -1.99 -2.18
C GLN A 44 4.21 -2.92 -3.33
N ASP A 45 5.27 -3.69 -3.21
CA ASP A 45 5.59 -4.77 -4.14
C ASP A 45 5.09 -6.11 -3.60
N ARG A 46 4.65 -6.98 -4.51
CA ARG A 46 4.10 -8.31 -4.18
C ARG A 46 4.53 -9.34 -5.20
N ARG A 47 4.68 -10.59 -4.78
CA ARG A 47 4.70 -11.75 -5.67
C ARG A 47 3.33 -12.41 -5.62
N PHE A 48 2.82 -12.74 -6.80
CA PHE A 48 1.59 -13.51 -6.97
C PHE A 48 2.00 -14.90 -7.43
N HIS A 49 1.51 -15.92 -6.73
CA HIS A 49 1.71 -17.33 -7.04
C HIS A 49 0.54 -17.85 -7.90
N GLU A 50 0.38 -19.17 -8.02
CA GLU A 50 -0.73 -19.80 -8.73
C GLU A 50 -2.09 -19.24 -8.28
N ASP A 51 -3.04 -19.16 -9.22
CA ASP A 51 -4.39 -18.61 -8.98
C ASP A 51 -4.44 -17.21 -8.36
N ASN A 52 -3.44 -16.36 -8.65
CA ASN A 52 -3.28 -15.02 -8.09
C ASN A 52 -3.19 -14.99 -6.54
N GLN A 53 -2.76 -16.10 -5.93
CA GLN A 53 -2.64 -16.21 -4.49
C GLN A 53 -1.33 -15.61 -3.96
N TRP A 54 -1.30 -15.44 -2.65
CA TRP A 54 -0.25 -14.83 -1.88
C TRP A 54 0.30 -15.87 -0.89
N ASP A 55 1.62 -16.08 -0.89
CA ASP A 55 2.30 -16.92 0.10
C ASP A 55 3.53 -16.21 0.70
N TYR A 56 3.36 -15.67 1.90
CA TYR A 56 4.43 -14.96 2.61
C TYR A 56 5.60 -15.88 2.99
N MET A 57 5.34 -17.15 3.27
CA MET A 57 6.40 -18.07 3.71
C MET A 57 7.23 -18.55 2.53
N ALA A 58 6.61 -18.73 1.37
CA ALA A 58 7.33 -19.00 0.12
C ALA A 58 8.18 -17.81 -0.35
N ASP A 59 7.76 -16.59 -0.05
CA ASP A 59 8.47 -15.36 -0.42
C ASP A 59 9.43 -14.84 0.67
N TYR A 60 9.50 -15.52 1.82
CA TYR A 60 10.30 -15.07 2.95
C TYR A 60 11.79 -15.08 2.61
N ASP A 61 12.44 -13.95 2.84
CA ASP A 61 13.89 -13.79 2.77
C ASP A 61 14.35 -13.00 4.01
N PRO A 62 15.37 -13.47 4.76
CA PRO A 62 15.94 -12.73 5.88
C PRO A 62 16.46 -11.34 5.51
N ASP A 63 16.85 -11.11 4.26
CA ASP A 63 17.30 -9.82 3.74
C ASP A 63 16.12 -8.94 3.26
N GLY A 64 14.91 -9.48 3.24
CA GLY A 64 13.65 -8.77 2.97
C GLY A 64 12.83 -9.39 1.84
N VAL A 65 11.50 -9.41 2.03
CA VAL A 65 10.56 -9.96 1.05
C VAL A 65 10.37 -8.99 -0.12
N GLN A 66 10.73 -9.40 -1.33
CA GLN A 66 10.62 -8.60 -2.55
C GLN A 66 9.76 -9.29 -3.61
N GLY A 67 8.89 -8.51 -4.26
CA GLY A 67 7.98 -8.95 -5.30
C GLY A 67 8.26 -8.29 -6.65
N PRO A 68 8.15 -9.02 -7.79
CA PRO A 68 8.32 -8.41 -9.10
C PRO A 68 7.14 -7.51 -9.53
N THR A 69 6.00 -7.57 -8.81
CA THR A 69 4.78 -6.84 -9.18
C THR A 69 4.57 -5.63 -8.26
N GLY A 70 4.63 -4.43 -8.83
CA GLY A 70 4.19 -3.22 -8.14
C GLY A 70 2.69 -3.25 -7.91
N CYS A 71 2.26 -2.85 -6.72
CA CYS A 71 0.86 -2.71 -6.34
C CYS A 71 0.63 -1.31 -5.79
N LEU A 72 -0.38 -0.63 -6.32
CA LEU A 72 -0.78 0.68 -5.86
C LEU A 72 -2.07 0.54 -5.08
N ARG A 73 -2.14 1.18 -3.91
CA ARG A 73 -3.37 1.34 -3.16
C ARG A 73 -3.75 2.81 -3.09
N GLY A 74 -4.91 3.11 -3.67
CA GLY A 74 -5.62 4.38 -3.51
C GLY A 74 -6.87 4.19 -2.67
N ASN A 75 -7.88 5.03 -2.89
CA ASN A 75 -9.16 4.94 -2.18
C ASN A 75 -9.95 3.68 -2.54
N ASP A 76 -9.77 3.15 -3.75
CA ASP A 76 -10.56 2.05 -4.33
C ASP A 76 -9.93 0.66 -4.11
N GLY A 77 -8.94 0.56 -3.22
CA GLY A 77 -8.26 -0.69 -2.91
C GLY A 77 -6.95 -0.90 -3.67
N LEU A 78 -6.46 -2.14 -3.65
CA LEU A 78 -5.16 -2.51 -4.23
C LEU A 78 -5.31 -2.90 -5.70
N VAL A 79 -4.56 -2.23 -6.57
CA VAL A 79 -4.50 -2.52 -8.01
C VAL A 79 -3.09 -2.96 -8.37
N LYS A 80 -2.95 -4.02 -9.17
CA LYS A 80 -1.66 -4.41 -9.75
C LYS A 80 -1.26 -3.35 -10.77
N SER A 81 -0.03 -2.83 -10.70
CA SER A 81 0.42 -1.77 -11.60
C SER A 81 0.42 -2.16 -13.08
N THR A 82 0.37 -3.46 -13.38
CA THR A 82 0.31 -4.01 -14.75
C THR A 82 -1.11 -4.24 -15.27
N GLU A 83 -2.15 -4.15 -14.43
CA GLU A 83 -3.55 -4.15 -14.87
C GLU A 83 -4.12 -2.73 -14.82
N TYR A 84 -3.77 -1.90 -15.81
CA TYR A 84 -4.60 -0.76 -16.16
C TYR A 84 -5.79 -1.28 -16.98
N ARG A 85 -6.99 -1.30 -16.39
CA ARG A 85 -8.24 -1.50 -17.14
C ARG A 85 -8.82 -0.10 -17.42
N PRO A 86 -9.02 0.26 -18.70
CA PRO A 86 -9.60 1.54 -19.08
C PRO A 86 -11.05 1.69 -18.61
#